data_AF-A0A7H8NWE2-F1
#
_entry.id   AF-A0A7H8NWE2-F1
#
_cell.length_a   1.000
_cell.length_b   1.000
_cell.length_c   1.000
_cell.angle_alpha   90.00
_cell.angle_beta   90.00
_cell.angle_gamma   90.00
#
_symmetry.space_group_name_H-M   'P 1'
#
loop_
_entity.id
_entity.type
_entity.pdbx_description
1 polymer ?
#
loop_
_entity_poly.entity_id
_entity_poly.type
_entity_poly.pdbx_seq_one_letter_code
_entity_poly.pdbx_strand_id
1 'polypeptide(L)'
;MWILSAAAVYVLGVVTYFVFYWPWSRAQRALRRLRKHGAPVRTLRQSEARSLRLIEFPAGAPVYVLEGFCAEFVIRSRHPPAQHVHTLAGVPVKYPVGLKRAVRAGHNAAEVVLGRDHAMIVRLNGAKLTS
;
A
#
# COMPACT_ATOMS: atom_id res chain seq x y z
N MET A 1 17.15 37.51 18.12
CA MET A 1 16.82 37.21 16.70
C MET A 1 17.16 35.78 16.29
N TRP A 2 18.28 35.18 16.73
CA TRP A 2 18.69 33.80 16.39
C TRP A 2 17.75 32.67 16.85
N ILE A 3 17.07 32.85 17.99
CA ILE A 3 16.14 31.85 18.55
C ILE A 3 14.93 31.64 17.62
N LEU A 4 14.42 32.71 16.99
CA LEU A 4 13.32 32.63 16.03
C LEU A 4 13.74 31.87 14.77
N SER A 5 14.97 32.08 14.29
CA SER A 5 15.52 31.36 13.14
C SER A 5 15.69 29.87 13.43
N ALA A 6 16.23 29.52 14.61
CA ALA A 6 16.39 28.12 15.02
C ALA A 6 15.04 27.41 15.18
N ALA A 7 14.05 28.09 15.77
CA ALA A 7 12.69 27.57 15.90
C ALA A 7 12.05 27.34 14.52
N ALA A 8 12.20 28.26 13.58
CA ALA A 8 11.66 28.13 12.23
C ALA A 8 12.24 26.92 11.48
N VAL A 9 13.56 26.68 11.57
CA VAL A 9 14.22 25.52 10.96
C VAL A 9 13.73 24.21 11.59
N TYR A 10 13.59 24.18 12.92
CA TYR A 10 13.08 23.01 13.63
C TYR A 10 11.63 22.69 13.23
N VAL A 11 10.74 23.69 13.22
CA VAL A 11 9.35 23.51 12.81
C VAL A 11 9.26 23.04 11.37
N LEU A 12 10.08 23.58 10.46
CA LEU A 12 10.11 23.14 9.07
C LEU A 12 10.55 21.66 8.96
N GLY A 13 11.56 21.26 9.72
CA GLY A 13 12.00 19.86 9.81
C GLY A 13 10.90 18.93 10.32
N VAL A 14 10.20 19.32 11.39
CA VAL A 14 9.09 18.55 11.98
C VAL A 14 7.92 18.43 11.01
N VAL A 15 7.52 19.53 10.37
CA VAL A 15 6.42 19.52 9.37
C VAL A 15 6.80 18.63 8.19
N THR A 16 8.03 18.72 7.69
CA THR A 16 8.50 17.87 6.59
C THR A 16 8.47 16.39 6.99
N TYR A 17 8.95 16.06 8.18
CA TYR A 17 8.90 14.70 8.71
C TYR A 17 7.46 14.20 8.85
N PHE A 18 6.56 15.03 9.39
CA PHE A 18 5.17 14.68 9.63
C PHE A 18 4.38 14.50 8.33
N VAL A 19 4.65 15.31 7.31
CA VAL A 19 3.94 15.21 6.02
C VAL A 19 4.44 14.01 5.21
N PHE A 20 5.75 13.74 5.18
CA PHE A 20 6.32 12.74 4.28
C PHE A 20 6.55 11.37 4.93
N TYR A 21 7.10 11.35 6.15
CA TYR A 21 7.57 10.12 6.78
C TYR A 21 6.50 9.43 7.63
N TRP A 22 5.60 10.22 8.22
CA TRP A 22 4.55 9.69 9.09
C TRP A 22 3.54 8.79 8.37
N PRO A 23 2.98 9.16 7.19
CA PRO A 23 2.03 8.30 6.49
C PRO A 23 2.66 6.99 6.05
N TRP A 24 3.89 7.04 5.53
CA TRP A 24 4.64 5.86 5.09
C TRP A 24 4.93 4.90 6.24
N SER A 25 5.42 5.42 7.37
CA SER A 25 5.72 4.59 8.54
C SER A 25 4.46 4.03 9.21
N ARG A 26 3.31 4.70 9.13
CA ARG A 26 2.01 4.14 9.53
C ARG A 26 1.59 3.00 8.60
N ALA A 27 1.76 3.17 7.30
CA ALA A 27 1.43 2.15 6.31
C ALA A 27 2.29 0.89 6.47
N GLN A 28 3.60 1.06 6.64
CA GLN A 28 4.53 -0.05 6.94
C GLN A 28 4.19 -0.76 8.25
N ARG A 29 3.76 -0.03 9.29
CA ARG A 29 3.27 -0.63 10.54
C ARG A 29 2.01 -1.48 10.32
N ALA A 30 1.07 -1.02 9.49
CA ALA A 30 -0.11 -1.79 9.13
C ALA A 30 0.27 -3.08 8.35
N LEU A 31 1.19 -2.99 7.40
CA LEU A 31 1.72 -4.14 6.67
C LEU A 31 2.37 -5.17 7.61
N ARG A 32 3.21 -4.71 8.54
CA ARG A 32 3.85 -5.57 9.55
C ARG A 32 2.83 -6.24 10.46
N ARG A 33 1.76 -5.53 10.84
CA ARG A 33 0.66 -6.13 11.62
C ARG A 33 -0.08 -7.18 10.82
N LEU A 34 -0.38 -6.94 9.55
CA LEU A 34 -0.97 -7.95 8.67
C LEU A 34 -0.07 -9.18 8.55
N ARG A 35 1.24 -8.97 8.40
CA ARG A 35 2.19 -10.08 8.32
C ARG A 35 2.30 -10.90 9.61
N LYS A 36 2.12 -10.27 10.78
CA LYS A 36 2.23 -10.94 12.09
C LYS A 36 0.91 -11.56 12.57
N HIS A 37 -0.22 -10.93 12.28
CA HIS A 37 -1.52 -11.27 12.85
C HIS A 37 -2.58 -11.60 11.79
N GLY A 38 -2.28 -11.42 10.50
CA GLY A 38 -3.20 -11.77 9.44
C GLY A 38 -3.38 -13.28 9.36
N ALA A 39 -4.63 -13.72 9.28
CA ALA A 39 -4.96 -15.09 8.94
C ALA A 39 -4.88 -15.26 7.41
N PRO A 40 -4.02 -16.15 6.88
CA PRO A 40 -4.02 -16.44 5.46
C PRO A 40 -5.34 -17.15 5.10
N VAL A 41 -6.09 -16.59 4.17
CA VAL A 41 -7.40 -17.13 3.78
C VAL A 41 -7.25 -18.21 2.71
N ARG A 42 -6.27 -18.04 1.82
CA ARG A 42 -6.02 -18.95 0.71
C ARG A 42 -4.58 -18.85 0.23
N THR A 43 -4.11 -19.84 -0.54
CA THR A 43 -2.85 -19.78 -1.28
C THR A 43 -3.04 -19.22 -2.70
N LEU A 44 -2.04 -18.48 -3.18
CA LEU A 44 -2.04 -17.89 -4.52
C LEU A 44 -2.02 -18.99 -5.59
N ARG A 45 -2.99 -18.96 -6.53
CA ARG A 45 -3.00 -19.92 -7.64
C ARG A 45 -1.92 -19.59 -8.67
N GLN A 46 -1.42 -20.62 -9.37
CA GLN A 46 -0.41 -20.45 -10.42
C GLN A 46 -0.89 -19.54 -11.56
N SER A 47 -2.18 -19.58 -11.92
CA SER A 47 -2.76 -18.69 -12.93
C SER A 47 -2.73 -17.22 -12.51
N GLU A 48 -3.04 -16.93 -11.24
CA GLU A 48 -2.99 -15.57 -10.66
C GLU A 48 -1.55 -15.06 -10.57
N ALA A 49 -0.60 -15.93 -10.18
CA ALA A 49 0.83 -15.62 -10.14
C ALA A 49 1.39 -15.28 -11.53
N ARG A 50 0.89 -15.94 -12.59
CA ARG A 50 1.29 -15.66 -13.98
C ARG A 50 0.86 -14.27 -14.43
N SER A 51 -0.35 -13.85 -14.08
CA SER A 51 -0.88 -12.51 -14.40
C SER A 51 -0.20 -11.39 -13.62
N LEU A 52 0.28 -11.67 -12.41
CA LEU A 52 0.98 -10.70 -11.56
C LEU A 52 2.46 -10.47 -11.93
N ARG A 53 2.91 -11.07 -13.05
CA ARG A 53 4.30 -11.13 -13.55
C ARG A 53 5.23 -11.84 -12.57
N LEU A 54 5.77 -12.97 -13.04
CA LEU A 54 6.53 -14.03 -12.36
C LEU A 54 7.67 -13.65 -11.36
N ILE A 55 8.01 -12.38 -11.15
CA ILE A 55 9.28 -11.99 -10.51
C ILE A 55 9.12 -11.50 -9.06
N GLU A 56 8.04 -10.79 -8.70
CA GLU A 56 7.89 -10.28 -7.31
C GLU A 56 7.11 -11.23 -6.38
N PHE A 57 6.26 -12.12 -6.92
CA PHE A 57 5.33 -12.92 -6.12
C PHE A 57 5.27 -14.39 -6.58
N PRO A 58 5.95 -15.33 -5.89
CA PRO A 58 5.92 -16.74 -6.27
C PRO A 58 4.54 -17.37 -6.06
N ALA A 59 4.19 -18.34 -6.89
CA ALA A 59 3.00 -19.16 -6.72
C ALA A 59 3.03 -19.88 -5.35
N GLY A 60 1.87 -20.00 -4.70
CA GLY A 60 1.78 -20.56 -3.34
C GLY A 60 1.98 -19.54 -2.21
N ALA A 61 2.22 -18.27 -2.52
CA ALA A 61 2.25 -17.22 -1.50
C ALA A 61 0.89 -17.14 -0.74
N PRO A 62 0.90 -16.88 0.57
CA PRO A 62 -0.33 -16.70 1.33
C PRO A 62 -1.06 -15.43 0.89
N VAL A 63 -2.35 -15.60 0.61
CA VAL A 63 -3.30 -14.54 0.27
C VAL A 63 -4.04 -14.14 1.54
N TYR A 64 -4.05 -12.86 1.81
CA TYR A 64 -4.73 -12.24 2.94
C TYR A 64 -5.93 -11.45 2.42
N VAL A 65 -7.00 -11.40 3.22
CA VAL A 65 -8.14 -10.53 2.95
C VAL A 65 -7.94 -9.24 3.74
N LEU A 66 -8.07 -8.12 3.04
CA LEU A 66 -8.08 -6.79 3.62
C LEU A 66 -9.43 -6.13 3.34
N GLU A 67 -10.01 -5.57 4.38
CA GLU A 67 -11.28 -4.88 4.33
C GLU A 67 -11.13 -3.48 4.90
N GLY A 68 -11.51 -2.47 4.13
CA GLY A 68 -11.44 -1.09 4.59
C GLY A 68 -11.49 -0.06 3.48
N PHE A 69 -11.23 1.19 3.89
CA PHE A 69 -11.21 2.31 2.96
C PHE A 69 -9.94 2.30 2.11
N CYS A 70 -10.10 2.67 0.85
CA CYS A 70 -9.00 3.00 -0.03
C CYS A 70 -8.63 4.47 0.14
N ALA A 71 -7.34 4.75 0.34
CA ALA A 71 -6.80 6.11 0.35
C ALA A 71 -5.59 6.19 -0.56
N GLU A 72 -5.45 7.31 -1.27
CA GLU A 72 -4.28 7.64 -2.08
C GLU A 72 -3.58 8.82 -1.44
N PHE A 73 -2.27 8.74 -1.28
CA PHE A 73 -1.45 9.88 -0.89
C PHE A 73 -0.25 10.03 -1.81
N VAL A 74 0.14 11.28 -2.03
CA VAL A 74 1.22 11.65 -2.92
C VAL A 74 2.44 11.96 -2.08
N ILE A 75 3.48 11.12 -2.19
CA ILE A 75 4.79 11.43 -1.63
C ILE A 75 5.50 12.35 -2.63
N ARG A 76 5.43 13.66 -2.37
CA ARG A 76 6.21 14.66 -3.11
C ARG A 76 7.67 14.61 -2.64
N SER A 77 8.47 13.78 -3.29
CA SER A 77 9.92 13.80 -3.12
C SER A 77 10.50 15.08 -3.76
N ARG A 78 11.67 15.56 -3.29
CA ARG A 78 12.42 16.66 -3.94
C ARG A 78 12.78 16.35 -5.40
N HIS A 79 12.80 15.06 -5.77
CA HIS A 79 13.08 14.59 -7.13
C HIS A 79 11.78 14.14 -7.79
N PRO A 80 11.36 14.74 -8.91
CA PRO A 80 10.23 14.23 -9.70
C PRO A 80 10.56 12.84 -10.28
N PRO A 81 9.55 11.99 -10.53
CA PRO A 81 8.12 12.23 -10.37
C PRO A 81 7.61 12.01 -8.93
N ALA A 82 6.50 12.65 -8.59
CA ALA A 82 5.81 12.40 -7.32
C ALA A 82 5.35 10.94 -7.24
N GLN A 83 5.58 10.29 -6.11
CA GLN A 83 5.21 8.88 -5.93
C GLN A 83 3.79 8.79 -5.38
N HIS A 84 2.89 8.20 -6.16
CA HIS A 84 1.53 7.90 -5.74
C HIS A 84 1.53 6.59 -4.95
N VAL A 85 1.23 6.67 -3.65
CA VAL A 85 1.08 5.49 -2.81
C VAL A 85 -0.39 5.29 -2.51
N HIS A 86 -0.88 4.12 -2.88
CA HIS A 86 -2.22 3.69 -2.54
C HIS A 86 -2.18 2.84 -1.26
N THR A 87 -3.20 3.01 -0.43
CA THR A 87 -3.41 2.20 0.76
C THR A 87 -4.83 1.65 0.82
N LEU A 88 -4.96 0.45 1.37
CA LEU A 88 -6.25 -0.17 1.66
C LEU A 88 -6.22 -0.66 3.10
N ALA A 89 -7.20 -0.22 3.90
CA ALA A 89 -7.18 -0.40 5.36
C ALA A 89 -5.88 0.11 6.02
N GLY A 90 -5.23 1.11 5.41
CA GLY A 90 -3.93 1.64 5.83
C GLY A 90 -2.72 0.79 5.44
N VAL A 91 -2.90 -0.36 4.77
CA VAL A 91 -1.78 -1.18 4.25
C VAL A 91 -1.38 -0.64 2.87
N PRO A 92 -0.08 -0.45 2.58
CA PRO A 92 0.39 0.00 1.27
C PRO A 92 0.11 -1.07 0.24
N VAL A 93 -0.63 -0.72 -0.81
CA VAL A 93 -1.06 -1.65 -1.85
C VAL A 93 -0.68 -1.15 -3.25
N LYS A 94 -0.36 -2.08 -4.15
CA LYS A 94 -0.29 -1.83 -5.59
C LYS A 94 -1.48 -2.46 -6.30
N TYR A 95 -2.06 -1.70 -7.22
CA TYR A 95 -3.09 -2.18 -8.13
C TYR A 95 -2.43 -2.70 -9.40
N PRO A 96 -2.66 -3.95 -9.80
CA PRO A 96 -2.31 -4.37 -11.13
C PRO A 96 -3.21 -3.66 -12.16
N VAL A 97 -2.75 -3.66 -13.41
CA VAL A 97 -3.44 -3.01 -14.53
C VAL A 97 -4.88 -3.56 -14.62
N GLY A 98 -5.86 -2.66 -14.76
CA GLY A 98 -7.28 -3.02 -14.88
C GLY A 98 -8.06 -3.05 -13.56
N LEU A 99 -7.43 -3.32 -12.41
CA LEU A 99 -8.15 -3.40 -11.13
C LEU A 99 -8.41 -2.05 -10.45
N LYS A 100 -7.68 -0.98 -10.82
CA LYS A 100 -7.89 0.36 -10.23
C LYS A 100 -9.32 0.88 -10.43
N ARG A 101 -10.00 0.47 -11.51
CA ARG A 101 -11.39 0.85 -11.80
C ARG A 101 -12.43 0.16 -10.92
N ALA A 102 -12.07 -0.95 -10.26
CA ALA A 102 -12.97 -1.70 -9.38
C ALA A 102 -13.00 -1.15 -7.94
N VAL A 103 -12.25 -0.08 -7.65
CA VAL A 103 -12.28 0.61 -6.36
C VAL A 103 -13.62 1.33 -6.21
N ARG A 104 -14.32 1.05 -5.12
CA ARG A 104 -15.56 1.73 -4.72
C ARG A 104 -15.26 2.92 -3.82
N ALA A 105 -16.08 3.96 -3.92
CA ALA A 105 -16.07 5.04 -2.93
C ALA A 105 -16.59 4.46 -1.60
N GLY A 106 -15.69 4.28 -0.63
CA GLY A 106 -16.01 3.75 0.69
C GLY A 106 -15.27 2.45 1.01
N HIS A 107 -16.01 1.49 1.57
CA HIS A 107 -15.47 0.22 2.04
C HIS A 107 -15.18 -0.72 0.86
N ASN A 108 -13.97 -1.25 0.81
CA ASN A 108 -13.49 -2.16 -0.22
C ASN A 108 -12.93 -3.43 0.42
N ALA A 109 -13.21 -4.57 -0.20
CA ALA A 109 -12.64 -5.86 0.17
C ALA A 109 -11.63 -6.29 -0.89
N ALA A 110 -10.39 -6.55 -0.49
CA ALA A 110 -9.30 -6.93 -1.39
C ALA A 110 -8.63 -8.22 -0.90
N GLU A 111 -8.40 -9.13 -1.84
CA GLU A 111 -7.47 -10.24 -1.65
C GLU A 111 -6.08 -9.76 -2.07
N VAL A 112 -5.12 -9.84 -1.17
CA VAL A 112 -3.78 -9.32 -1.38
C VAL A 112 -2.70 -10.35 -1.07
N VAL A 113 -1.61 -10.28 -1.82
CA VAL A 113 -0.37 -11.00 -1.50
C VAL A 113 0.60 -10.02 -0.88
N LEU A 114 1.21 -10.42 0.22
CA LEU A 114 2.21 -9.61 0.90
C LEU A 114 3.55 -9.65 0.16
N GLY A 115 4.04 -8.48 -0.24
CA GLY A 115 5.41 -8.29 -0.71
C GLY A 115 6.31 -7.78 0.40
N ARG A 116 7.53 -7.40 0.05
CA ARG A 116 8.50 -6.87 1.02
C ARG A 116 8.06 -5.53 1.62
N ASP A 117 7.71 -4.58 0.75
CA ASP A 117 7.39 -3.19 1.13
C ASP A 117 5.95 -2.80 0.85
N HIS A 118 5.22 -3.59 0.06
CA HIS A 118 3.84 -3.33 -0.34
C HIS A 118 3.11 -4.65 -0.53
N ALA A 119 1.78 -4.63 -0.41
CA ALA A 119 0.93 -5.74 -0.78
C ALA A 119 0.45 -5.57 -2.23
N MET A 120 0.36 -6.65 -2.99
CA MET A 120 -0.18 -6.64 -4.35
C MET A 120 -1.63 -7.13 -4.32
N ILE A 121 -2.54 -6.38 -4.94
CA ILE A 121 -3.95 -6.76 -5.00
C ILE A 121 -4.15 -7.81 -6.10
N VAL A 122 -4.69 -8.97 -5.73
CA VAL A 122 -5.04 -10.06 -6.65
C VAL A 122 -6.49 -9.93 -7.09
N ARG A 123 -7.36 -9.55 -6.15
CA ARG A 123 -8.80 -9.45 -6.37
C ARG A 123 -9.34 -8.27 -5.57
N LEU A 124 -10.27 -7.51 -6.15
CA LEU A 124 -10.85 -6.33 -5.52
C LEU A 124 -12.36 -6.34 -5.70
N ASN A 125 -13.11 -6.31 -4.60
CA ASN A 125 -14.58 -6.31 -4.60
C ASN A 125 -15.19 -7.42 -5.48
N GLY A 126 -14.56 -8.59 -5.50
CA GLY A 126 -14.95 -9.72 -6.36
C GLY A 126 -14.38 -9.67 -7.78
N ALA A 127 -13.93 -8.51 -8.28
CA ALA A 127 -13.27 -8.36 -9.57
C ALA A 127 -11.88 -9.01 -9.56
N LYS A 128 -11.62 -9.84 -10.57
CA LYS A 128 -10.35 -10.54 -10.75
C LYS A 128 -9.47 -9.78 -11.74
N LEU A 129 -8.17 -10.03 -11.68
CA LEU A 129 -7.26 -9.75 -12.78
C LEU A 129 -7.82 -10.38 -14.07
N THR A 130 -8.35 -9.56 -14.96
CA THR A 130 -8.72 -10.00 -16.30
C THR A 130 -7.43 -10.28 -17.05
N SER A 131 -7.24 -11.53 -17.47
CA SER A 131 -6.21 -11.92 -18.43
C SER A 131 -6.43 -11.25 -19.78
#